data_AF-A0A2S9XRD1-F1
#
_entry.id   AF-A0A2S9XRD1-F1
#
_cell.length_a   1.000
_cell.length_b   1.000
_cell.length_c   1.000
_cell.angle_alpha   90.00
_cell.angle_beta   90.00
_cell.angle_gamma   90.00
#
_symmetry.space_group_name_H-M   'P 1'
#
loop_
_entity.id
_entity.type
_entity.pdbx_description
1 polymer ?
#
loop_
_entity_poly.entity_id
_entity_poly.type
_entity_poly.pdbx_seq_one_letter_code
_entity_poly.pdbx_strand_id
1 'polypeptide(L)'
;MLSLGACSKGPPADVADRLWVAEMPTSPRSHVDAFVITEVGKRNVGSFYHGSLYRGAHDSFLWTTKAKDRGVIRILQTERDYEIQTKACKPDLGFDQCILLEGDPNKIVRYQSRKRWVIPGKGKSLDVPTLFVELAEDDEELEAALITGP
;
A
#
# COMPACT_ATOMS: atom_id res chain seq x y z
N MET A 1 -35.48 18.54 1.74
CA MET A 1 -34.60 17.41 1.39
C MET A 1 -33.42 17.96 0.60
N LEU A 2 -32.24 18.07 1.23
CA LEU A 2 -31.03 18.53 0.56
C LEU A 2 -30.07 17.34 0.48
N SER A 3 -29.81 16.92 -0.76
CA SER A 3 -28.91 15.84 -1.12
C SER A 3 -27.50 16.16 -0.67
N LEU A 4 -26.98 15.43 0.33
CA LEU A 4 -25.57 15.41 0.66
C LEU A 4 -24.85 14.67 -0.46
N GLY A 5 -24.30 15.43 -1.40
CA GLY A 5 -23.36 14.92 -2.39
C GLY A 5 -22.22 14.20 -1.68
N ALA A 6 -22.20 12.87 -1.81
CA ALA A 6 -21.06 12.07 -1.42
C ALA A 6 -19.90 12.41 -2.37
N CYS A 7 -19.12 13.44 -2.03
CA CYS A 7 -17.76 13.54 -2.54
C CYS A 7 -17.08 12.24 -2.16
N SER A 8 -16.69 11.42 -3.15
CA SER A 8 -15.84 10.26 -2.95
C SER A 8 -14.51 10.78 -2.40
N LYS A 9 -14.41 10.88 -1.08
CA LYS A 9 -13.16 11.19 -0.42
C LYS A 9 -12.28 9.96 -0.63
N GLY A 10 -11.30 10.10 -1.51
CA GLY A 10 -10.21 9.14 -1.67
C GLY A 10 -9.52 8.87 -0.34
N PRO A 11 -8.66 7.83 -0.24
CA PRO A 11 -7.71 7.74 0.86
C PRO A 11 -6.94 9.06 1.01
N PRO A 12 -6.35 9.32 2.20
CA PRO A 12 -5.49 10.47 2.38
C PRO A 12 -4.51 10.58 1.21
N ALA A 13 -4.41 11.76 0.59
CA ALA A 13 -3.65 11.93 -0.66
C ALA A 13 -2.16 11.58 -0.49
N ASP A 14 -1.67 11.61 0.74
CA ASP A 14 -0.35 11.18 1.16
C ASP A 14 -0.19 9.65 1.27
N VAL A 15 -1.29 8.88 1.33
CA VAL A 15 -1.31 7.41 1.44
C VAL A 15 -1.61 6.73 0.09
N ALA A 16 -2.37 7.39 -0.78
CA ALA A 16 -2.76 6.86 -2.09
C ALA A 16 -1.61 6.78 -3.10
N ASP A 17 -1.80 5.95 -4.13
CA ASP A 17 -1.03 5.91 -5.38
C ASP A 17 0.48 5.75 -5.17
N ARG A 18 0.85 4.92 -4.19
CA ARG A 18 2.24 4.56 -3.92
C ARG A 18 2.36 3.19 -3.29
N LEU A 19 3.54 2.60 -3.43
CA LEU A 19 3.92 1.38 -2.72
C LEU A 19 4.38 1.72 -1.30
N TRP A 20 3.79 1.03 -0.35
CA TRP A 20 4.15 1.05 1.07
C TRP A 20 4.71 -0.31 1.47
N VAL A 21 5.85 -0.32 2.15
CA VAL A 21 6.48 -1.56 2.66
C VAL A 21 6.75 -1.43 4.15
N ALA A 22 6.59 -2.51 4.90
CA ALA A 22 6.90 -2.51 6.33
C ALA A 22 8.42 -2.40 6.57
N GLU A 23 9.19 -3.11 5.74
CA GLU A 23 10.65 -3.16 5.76
C GLU A 23 11.18 -3.30 4.32
N MET A 24 12.40 -2.82 4.08
CA MET A 24 13.07 -3.11 2.81
C MET A 24 13.34 -4.61 2.70
N PRO A 25 12.88 -5.29 1.63
CA PRO A 25 13.37 -6.63 1.38
C PRO A 25 14.89 -6.55 1.18
N THR A 26 15.62 -7.42 1.87
CA THR A 26 17.08 -7.54 1.70
C THR A 26 17.47 -8.44 0.54
N SER A 27 16.47 -9.11 -0.06
CA SER A 27 16.64 -10.17 -1.04
C SER A 27 15.29 -10.54 -1.70
N PRO A 28 15.26 -11.15 -2.90
CA PRO A 28 14.02 -11.65 -3.52
C PRO A 28 13.25 -12.69 -2.72
N ARG A 29 13.96 -13.44 -1.88
CA ARG A 29 13.38 -14.47 -1.02
C ARG A 29 12.98 -13.92 0.35
N SER A 30 13.40 -12.70 0.66
CA SER A 30 13.08 -12.06 1.92
C SER A 30 11.58 -11.84 2.01
N HIS A 31 11.07 -12.05 3.21
CA HIS A 31 9.70 -11.77 3.52
C HIS A 31 9.48 -10.25 3.55
N VAL A 32 8.39 -9.78 2.96
CA VAL A 32 7.97 -8.39 2.90
C VAL A 32 6.46 -8.31 3.08
N ASP A 33 6.06 -7.39 3.95
CA ASP A 33 4.70 -6.88 4.06
C ASP A 33 4.61 -5.58 3.29
N ALA A 34 3.66 -5.48 2.38
CA ALA A 34 3.46 -4.30 1.58
C ALA A 34 1.98 -4.01 1.36
N PHE A 35 1.66 -2.77 1.03
CA PHE A 35 0.34 -2.45 0.52
C PHE A 35 0.36 -1.31 -0.48
N VAL A 36 -0.71 -1.25 -1.26
CA VAL A 36 -1.02 -0.17 -2.20
C VAL A 36 -2.48 0.20 -2.10
N ILE A 37 -2.82 1.46 -2.38
CA ILE A 37 -4.21 1.92 -2.56
C ILE A 37 -4.23 2.83 -3.77
N THR A 38 -5.16 2.61 -4.70
CA THR A 38 -5.36 3.46 -5.87
C THR A 38 -6.84 3.62 -6.19
N GLU A 39 -7.17 4.60 -7.04
CA GLU A 39 -8.52 4.75 -7.58
C GLU A 39 -8.71 3.91 -8.84
N VAL A 40 -9.67 2.97 -8.80
CA VAL A 40 -10.13 2.18 -9.95
C VAL A 40 -11.62 2.40 -10.13
N GLY A 41 -12.01 3.01 -11.25
CA GLY A 41 -13.42 3.21 -11.59
C GLY A 41 -14.21 3.95 -10.50
N LYS A 42 -13.65 5.04 -9.96
CA LYS A 42 -14.21 5.87 -8.86
C LYS A 42 -14.30 5.15 -7.50
N ARG A 43 -13.67 3.99 -7.34
CA ARG A 43 -13.55 3.29 -6.06
C ARG A 43 -12.10 3.26 -5.64
N ASN A 44 -11.86 3.43 -4.36
CA ASN A 44 -10.52 3.23 -3.81
C ASN A 44 -10.36 1.76 -3.51
N VAL A 45 -9.43 1.13 -4.22
CA VAL A 45 -9.12 -0.29 -4.10
C VAL A 45 -7.66 -0.40 -3.70
N GLY A 46 -7.36 -1.34 -2.81
CA GLY A 46 -6.00 -1.63 -2.42
C GLY A 46 -5.74 -3.12 -2.36
N SER A 47 -4.47 -3.45 -2.13
CA SER A 47 -4.04 -4.81 -1.89
C SER A 47 -2.96 -4.80 -0.82
N PHE A 48 -3.14 -5.64 0.20
CA PHE A 48 -2.06 -6.07 1.07
C PHE A 48 -1.35 -7.23 0.41
N TYR A 49 -0.04 -7.24 0.55
CA TYR A 49 0.84 -8.31 0.11
C TYR A 49 1.66 -8.79 1.30
N HIS A 50 1.79 -10.10 1.43
CA HIS A 50 2.58 -10.76 2.46
C HIS A 50 3.31 -11.93 1.84
N GLY A 51 4.65 -11.88 1.77
CA GLY A 51 5.44 -12.91 1.11
C GLY A 51 6.81 -12.45 0.63
N SER A 52 7.35 -13.11 -0.37
CA SER A 52 8.59 -12.75 -1.05
C SER A 52 8.35 -12.64 -2.55
N LEU A 53 9.24 -11.96 -3.30
CA LEU A 53 9.05 -11.73 -4.74
C LEU A 53 8.60 -12.99 -5.52
N TYR A 54 9.12 -14.16 -5.15
CA TYR A 54 8.78 -15.43 -5.81
C TYR A 54 7.50 -16.10 -5.30
N ARG A 55 7.07 -15.83 -4.07
CA ARG A 55 5.89 -16.45 -3.46
C ARG A 55 5.28 -15.54 -2.40
N GLY A 56 4.02 -15.20 -2.57
CA GLY A 56 3.25 -14.52 -1.53
C GLY A 56 1.76 -14.74 -1.65
N ALA A 57 1.03 -14.16 -0.72
CA ALA A 57 -0.40 -14.01 -0.76
C ALA A 57 -0.77 -12.54 -0.86
N HIS A 58 -1.98 -12.26 -1.35
CA HIS A 58 -2.52 -10.91 -1.36
C HIS A 58 -3.96 -10.89 -0.85
N ASP A 59 -4.27 -9.87 -0.07
CA ASP A 59 -5.63 -9.54 0.36
C ASP A 59 -6.06 -8.24 -0.31
N SER A 60 -7.12 -8.30 -1.09
CA SER A 60 -7.63 -7.16 -1.86
C SER A 60 -8.70 -6.50 -1.02
N PHE A 61 -8.75 -5.17 -1.05
CA PHE A 61 -9.68 -4.45 -0.20
C PHE A 61 -10.27 -3.22 -0.87
N LEU A 62 -11.44 -2.84 -0.37
CA LEU A 62 -12.03 -1.52 -0.65
C LEU A 62 -11.71 -0.58 0.50
N TRP A 63 -11.27 0.62 0.15
CA TRP A 63 -11.06 1.69 1.11
C TRP A 63 -12.23 2.67 1.09
N THR A 64 -12.80 2.93 2.27
CA THR A 64 -13.81 3.97 2.47
C THR A 64 -13.32 5.02 3.46
N THR A 65 -13.13 6.26 3.01
CA THR A 65 -12.71 7.36 3.88
C THR A 65 -13.84 7.80 4.80
N LYS A 66 -13.55 7.86 6.10
CA LYS A 66 -14.47 8.36 7.14
C LYS A 66 -14.11 9.76 7.59
N ALA A 67 -12.82 10.04 7.77
CA ALA A 67 -12.27 11.34 8.15
C ALA A 67 -10.92 11.59 7.47
N LYS A 68 -10.24 12.70 7.79
CA LYS A 68 -8.95 13.05 7.19
C LYS A 68 -7.90 11.94 7.31
N ASP A 69 -7.87 11.27 8.45
CA ASP A 69 -6.86 10.29 8.85
C ASP A 69 -7.47 8.93 9.20
N ARG A 70 -8.77 8.73 8.94
CA ARG A 70 -9.52 7.52 9.32
C ARG A 70 -10.34 6.98 8.16
N GLY A 71 -10.44 5.67 8.10
CA GLY A 71 -11.18 4.96 7.06
C GLY A 71 -11.64 3.59 7.52
N VAL A 72 -12.28 2.88 6.60
CA VAL A 72 -12.64 1.47 6.74
C VAL A 72 -12.06 0.71 5.55
N ILE A 73 -11.35 -0.37 5.86
CA ILE A 73 -10.87 -1.36 4.90
C ILE A 73 -11.84 -2.53 4.91
N ARG A 74 -12.47 -2.82 3.77
CA ARG A 74 -13.25 -4.04 3.57
C ARG A 74 -12.42 -5.05 2.81
N ILE A 75 -11.99 -6.12 3.46
CA ILE A 75 -11.29 -7.24 2.81
C ILE A 75 -12.27 -7.99 1.91
N LEU A 76 -11.96 -8.09 0.62
CA LEU A 76 -12.85 -8.70 -0.37
C LEU A 76 -12.92 -10.22 -0.24
N GLN A 77 -11.81 -10.86 0.13
CA GLN A 77 -11.68 -12.30 0.30
C GLN A 77 -12.53 -12.85 1.45
N THR A 78 -12.73 -12.06 2.51
CA THR A 78 -13.39 -12.49 3.75
C THR A 78 -14.65 -11.69 4.09
N GLU A 79 -14.92 -10.63 3.33
CA GLU A 79 -16.00 -9.67 3.55
C GLU A 79 -16.01 -9.02 4.94
N ARG A 80 -14.83 -8.90 5.56
CA ARG A 80 -14.67 -8.28 6.88
C ARG A 80 -14.24 -6.82 6.76
N ASP A 81 -14.82 -5.99 7.63
CA ASP A 81 -14.51 -4.58 7.75
C ASP A 81 -13.56 -4.33 8.93
N TYR A 82 -12.56 -3.48 8.70
CA TYR A 82 -11.57 -3.06 9.68
C TYR A 82 -11.54 -1.53 9.74
N GLU A 83 -11.75 -0.96 10.92
CA GLU A 83 -11.52 0.47 11.13
C GLU A 83 -10.03 0.74 11.16
N ILE A 84 -9.60 1.74 10.40
CA ILE A 84 -8.19 2.11 10.33
C ILE A 84 -7.97 3.57 10.69
N GLN A 85 -6.79 3.86 11.21
CA GLN A 85 -6.26 5.21 11.40
C GLN A 85 -4.84 5.30 10.83
N THR A 86 -4.58 6.39 10.13
CA THR A 86 -3.27 6.70 9.53
C THR A 86 -2.62 7.84 10.29
N LYS A 87 -1.34 7.70 10.66
CA LYS A 87 -0.56 8.77 11.32
C LYS A 87 0.81 8.86 10.66
N ALA A 88 1.30 10.06 10.38
CA ALA A 88 2.67 10.22 9.91
C ALA A 88 3.68 9.81 11.00
N CYS A 89 4.80 9.24 10.59
CA CYS A 89 5.94 8.94 11.45
C CYS A 89 7.25 9.42 10.83
N LYS A 90 8.35 9.34 11.60
CA LYS A 90 9.69 9.61 11.07
C LYS A 90 10.14 8.42 10.21
N PRO A 91 10.51 8.63 8.93
CA PRO A 91 11.04 7.57 8.07
C PRO A 91 12.45 7.15 8.49
N ASP A 92 12.76 5.88 8.23
CA ASP A 92 14.11 5.33 8.36
C ASP A 92 14.99 5.79 7.20
N LEU A 93 16.31 5.57 7.34
CA LEU A 93 17.26 5.92 6.28
C LEU A 93 16.91 5.16 4.99
N GLY A 94 16.89 5.88 3.86
CA GLY A 94 16.50 5.31 2.57
C GLY A 94 14.99 5.34 2.29
N PHE A 95 14.17 5.89 3.19
CA PHE A 95 12.76 6.18 2.94
C PHE A 95 12.45 7.67 3.00
N ASP A 96 11.45 8.09 2.23
CA ASP A 96 11.01 9.48 2.16
C ASP A 96 9.75 9.73 2.99
N GLN A 97 8.96 8.68 3.22
CA GLN A 97 7.69 8.76 3.92
C GLN A 97 7.50 7.57 4.87
N CYS A 98 6.76 7.82 5.94
CA CYS A 98 6.43 6.83 6.94
C CYS A 98 5.01 7.09 7.45
N ILE A 99 4.23 6.02 7.53
CA ILE A 99 2.92 6.03 8.17
C ILE A 99 2.82 4.91 9.20
N LEU A 100 2.01 5.18 10.21
CA LEU A 100 1.44 4.18 11.08
C LEU A 100 0.02 3.88 10.57
N LEU A 101 -0.26 2.62 10.25
CA LEU A 101 -1.58 2.11 9.86
C LEU A 101 -2.15 1.31 11.04
N GLU A 102 -2.82 2.01 11.95
CA GLU A 102 -3.48 1.38 13.09
C GLU A 102 -4.76 0.68 12.61
N GLY A 103 -5.01 -0.55 13.07
CA GLY A 103 -6.15 -1.36 12.64
C GLY A 103 -5.90 -2.22 11.40
N ASP A 104 -4.64 -2.31 10.96
CA ASP A 104 -4.23 -3.21 9.88
C ASP A 104 -4.67 -4.67 10.15
N PRO A 105 -5.34 -5.34 9.19
CA PRO A 105 -5.82 -6.72 9.34
C PRO A 105 -4.72 -7.74 9.64
N ASN A 106 -3.50 -7.51 9.13
CA ASN A 106 -2.30 -8.32 9.32
C ASN A 106 -1.49 -7.89 10.56
N LYS A 107 -1.98 -6.90 11.32
CA LYS A 107 -1.35 -6.35 12.53
C LYS A 107 0.00 -5.68 12.28
N ILE A 108 0.27 -5.31 11.02
CA ILE A 108 1.45 -4.55 10.65
C ILE A 108 1.13 -3.06 10.86
N VAL A 109 1.87 -2.42 11.77
CA VAL A 109 1.52 -1.07 12.20
C VAL A 109 2.30 0.00 11.42
N ARG A 110 3.52 -0.30 10.96
CA ARG A 110 4.41 0.71 10.37
C ARG A 110 4.69 0.36 8.92
N TYR A 111 4.53 1.36 8.06
CA TYR A 111 4.83 1.27 6.65
C TYR A 111 5.61 2.49 6.18
N GLN A 112 6.46 2.28 5.20
CA GLN A 112 7.38 3.28 4.67
C GLN A 112 7.36 3.27 3.15
N SER A 113 7.67 4.41 2.55
CA SER A 113 7.61 4.57 1.10
C SER A 113 8.69 5.53 0.61
N ARG A 114 9.09 5.37 -0.64
CA ARG A 114 10.02 6.26 -1.33
C ARG A 114 9.30 7.23 -2.24
N LYS A 115 9.96 8.32 -2.60
CA LYS A 115 9.44 9.34 -3.50
C LYS A 115 9.24 8.80 -4.92
N ARG A 116 10.11 7.89 -5.37
CA ARG A 116 10.01 7.24 -6.68
C ARG A 116 9.00 6.09 -6.76
N TRP A 117 8.49 5.62 -5.62
CA TRP A 117 7.50 4.53 -5.55
C TRP A 117 6.06 5.00 -5.72
N VAL A 118 5.87 6.02 -6.56
CA VAL A 118 4.54 6.50 -6.93
C VAL A 118 4.03 5.60 -8.04
N ILE A 119 2.81 5.08 -7.87
CA ILE A 119 2.18 4.25 -8.88
C ILE A 119 1.72 5.17 -10.01
N PRO A 120 2.19 4.98 -11.26
CA PRO A 120 1.75 5.79 -12.38
C PRO A 120 0.25 5.60 -12.58
N GLY A 121 -0.53 6.68 -12.44
CA GLY A 121 -1.99 6.65 -12.47
C GLY A 121 -2.54 6.26 -13.84
N LYS A 122 -2.63 4.96 -14.13
CA LYS A 122 -3.42 4.36 -15.23
C LYS A 122 -3.82 2.92 -14.91
N GLY A 123 -4.98 2.75 -14.27
CA GLY A 123 -5.98 1.69 -14.49
C GLY A 123 -5.58 0.21 -14.72
N LYS A 124 -4.34 -0.20 -14.47
CA LYS A 124 -3.90 -1.59 -14.58
C LYS A 124 -4.26 -2.35 -13.31
N SER A 125 -4.34 -3.67 -13.41
CA SER A 125 -4.62 -4.56 -12.28
C SER A 125 -3.65 -4.28 -11.13
N LEU A 126 -4.20 -4.24 -9.91
CA LEU A 126 -3.44 -4.15 -8.67
C LEU A 126 -2.77 -5.50 -8.41
N ASP A 127 -1.53 -5.66 -8.87
CA ASP A 127 -0.67 -6.78 -8.53
C ASP A 127 0.61 -6.26 -7.91
N VAL A 128 0.74 -6.40 -6.59
CA VAL A 128 1.86 -5.84 -5.82
C VAL A 128 3.21 -6.44 -6.24
N PRO A 129 3.36 -7.76 -6.48
CA PRO A 129 4.55 -8.31 -7.12
C PRO A 129 4.96 -7.63 -8.42
N THR A 130 4.02 -7.42 -9.35
CA THR A 130 4.30 -6.69 -10.60
C THR A 130 4.76 -5.27 -10.31
N LEU A 131 4.17 -4.58 -9.34
CA LEU A 131 4.60 -3.23 -8.95
C LEU A 131 6.01 -3.20 -8.37
N PHE A 132 6.44 -4.23 -7.62
CA PHE A 132 7.83 -4.31 -7.18
C PHE A 132 8.80 -4.38 -8.36
N VAL A 133 8.46 -5.13 -9.42
CA VAL A 133 9.28 -5.23 -10.63
C VAL A 133 9.29 -3.89 -11.39
N GLU A 134 8.12 -3.32 -11.66
CA GLU A 134 8.01 -2.03 -12.38
C GLU A 134 8.77 -0.90 -11.64
N LEU A 135 8.68 -0.86 -10.31
CA LEU A 135 9.37 0.16 -9.53
C LEU A 135 10.88 -0.09 -9.40
N ALA A 136 11.31 -1.35 -9.45
CA ALA A 136 12.72 -1.68 -9.42
C ALA A 136 13.41 -1.20 -10.71
N GLU A 137 12.78 -1.34 -11.88
CA GLU A 137 13.36 -0.82 -13.14
C GLU A 137 13.77 0.67 -13.06
N ASP A 138 13.06 1.44 -12.21
CA ASP A 138 13.31 2.86 -11.94
C ASP A 138 14.08 3.14 -10.62
N ASP A 139 14.43 2.11 -9.85
CA ASP A 139 15.03 2.16 -8.51
C ASP A 139 16.24 1.21 -8.38
N GLU A 140 17.46 1.74 -8.58
CA GLU A 140 18.72 0.97 -8.45
C GLU A 140 18.92 0.26 -7.11
N GLU A 141 18.37 0.79 -6.01
CA GLU A 141 18.56 0.24 -4.67
C GLU A 141 17.56 -0.89 -4.38
N LEU A 142 16.32 -0.74 -4.87
CA LEU A 142 15.32 -1.79 -4.89
C LEU A 142 15.76 -2.90 -5.84
N GLU A 143 16.29 -2.58 -7.02
CA GLU A 143 16.93 -3.56 -7.93
C GLU A 143 18.04 -4.31 -7.24
N ALA A 144 18.96 -3.61 -6.57
CA ALA A 144 20.03 -4.26 -5.81
C ALA A 144 19.43 -5.24 -4.79
N ALA A 145 18.43 -4.83 -4.01
CA ALA A 145 17.73 -5.69 -3.08
C ALA A 145 17.02 -6.89 -3.74
N LEU A 146 16.51 -6.74 -4.97
CA LEU A 146 15.89 -7.81 -5.74
C LEU A 146 16.90 -8.67 -6.53
N ILE A 147 18.19 -8.31 -6.59
CA ILE A 147 19.21 -9.10 -7.27
C ILE A 147 20.10 -9.83 -6.26
N THR A 148 20.38 -9.23 -5.10
CA THR A 148 21.33 -9.76 -4.09
C THR A 148 20.73 -10.84 -3.19
N GLY A 149 19.86 -11.70 -3.72
CA GLY A 149 19.39 -12.92 -3.06
C GLY A 149 20.50 -13.69 -2.34
N PRO A 150 20.40 -14.03 -1.03
CA PRO A 150 21.15 -15.16 -0.52
C PRO A 150 20.67 -16.47 -1.16
#